data_AF-A0A9C8ZFV7-F1
#
_entry.id   AF-A0A9C8ZFV7-F1
#
_cell.length_a   1.000
_cell.length_b   1.000
_cell.length_c   1.000
_cell.angle_alpha   90.00
_cell.angle_beta   90.00
_cell.angle_gamma   90.00
#
_symmetry.space_group_name_H-M   'P 1'
#
loop_
_entity.id
_entity.type
_entity.pdbx_description
1 polymer ?
#
loop_
_entity_poly.entity_id
_entity_poly.type
_entity_poly.pdbx_seq_one_letter_code
_entity_poly.pdbx_strand_id
1 'polypeptide(L)'
;MSRCWCKYLLAGFAGLAWQAQVLAETPIAWARIEDPLVRAAQFDLLMGEPFAALTQLEADLAQGRIHHRPEQAQLVLGGMYLANGAHHKAAKIFATLGNSDQPQAVRNQAWLSLAQVQYQRGEAEASLASLGNIRGELPSQAQQEYLLLKAMLHMQQEGFAKAVNELRQLGKKSLVQQLSEKSIWATYGRFNLGVALFRQGEEEEGRKLLQELGDTPADSEEIRALRDKANLTLAFHFLGKNQPEKAQQYFVKTRLQGPMSSRALLGLGRAYAAKEMHKKALVPWLKLVKRDASDPAVQDGLLAVPFAFGKLEAYKQALEYYQQALEKFKAEMEQVRQAEEAVNSGALMDR
;
A
#
# COMPACT_ATOMS: atom_id res chain seq x y z
N MET A 1 0.83 16.65 36.18
CA MET A 1 1.07 16.81 34.73
C MET A 1 0.55 15.59 33.93
N SER A 2 -0.71 15.22 34.13
CA SER A 2 -1.29 13.92 33.71
C SER A 2 -2.42 14.05 32.67
N ARG A 3 -2.60 15.23 32.05
CA ARG A 3 -3.69 15.51 31.11
C ARG A 3 -3.26 15.69 29.63
N CYS A 4 -1.97 15.67 29.30
CA CYS A 4 -1.51 15.79 27.90
C CYS A 4 -1.40 14.47 27.13
N TRP A 5 -1.34 13.31 27.79
CA TRP A 5 -1.10 12.03 27.11
C TRP A 5 -2.36 11.33 26.58
N CYS A 6 -3.56 11.81 26.94
CA CYS A 6 -4.82 11.19 26.51
C CYS A 6 -5.25 11.59 25.08
N LYS A 7 -4.69 12.68 24.52
CA LYS A 7 -5.05 13.13 23.17
C LYS A 7 -4.37 12.35 22.03
N TYR A 8 -3.28 11.63 22.32
CA TYR A 8 -2.58 10.79 21.31
C TYR A 8 -3.15 9.36 21.20
N LEU A 9 -4.08 8.97 22.08
CA LEU A 9 -4.75 7.66 22.03
C LEU A 9 -5.84 7.55 20.93
N LEU A 10 -6.31 8.68 20.40
CA LEU A 10 -7.41 8.72 19.41
C LEU A 10 -6.94 9.00 17.96
N ALA A 11 -5.66 9.33 17.75
CA ALA A 11 -5.09 9.52 16.40
C ALA A 11 -4.65 8.19 15.73
N GLY A 12 -4.86 7.05 16.39
CA GLY A 12 -4.33 5.74 15.98
C GLY A 12 -4.93 5.12 14.71
N PHE A 13 -5.96 5.74 14.12
CA PHE A 13 -6.60 5.24 12.89
C PHE A 13 -6.49 6.17 11.69
N ALA A 14 -6.00 7.41 11.84
CA ALA A 14 -5.93 8.39 10.75
C ALA A 14 -4.66 8.28 9.89
N GLY A 15 -3.62 7.57 10.38
CA GLY A 15 -2.33 7.40 9.69
C GLY A 15 -2.15 6.05 8.99
N LEU A 16 -3.17 5.58 8.26
CA LEU A 16 -2.98 4.55 7.23
C LEU A 16 -2.71 5.24 5.89
N ALA A 17 -1.73 6.15 5.86
CA ALA A 17 -1.16 6.61 4.60
C ALA A 17 -0.52 5.38 3.94
N TRP A 18 -1.26 4.79 2.99
CA TRP A 18 -0.75 3.78 2.10
C TRP A 18 0.44 4.36 1.37
N GLN A 19 1.64 3.89 1.69
CA GLN A 19 2.67 3.88 0.66
C GLN A 19 2.20 2.88 -0.39
N ALA A 20 1.74 3.42 -1.51
CA ALA A 20 1.32 2.71 -2.71
C ALA A 20 2.55 2.10 -3.42
N GLN A 21 3.30 1.24 -2.71
CA GLN A 21 4.52 0.62 -3.23
C GLN A 21 4.33 -0.84 -3.64
N VAL A 22 3.10 -1.29 -3.79
CA VAL A 22 2.80 -2.61 -4.37
C VAL A 22 1.70 -2.48 -5.41
N LEU A 23 1.93 -1.60 -6.40
CA LEU A 23 1.62 -2.02 -7.76
C LEU A 23 2.92 -2.65 -8.27
N ALA A 24 3.22 -3.84 -7.76
CA ALA A 24 4.14 -4.74 -8.44
C ALA A 24 3.66 -4.77 -9.90
N GLU A 25 4.57 -4.43 -10.81
CA GLU A 25 4.39 -4.31 -12.25
C GLU A 25 3.19 -5.14 -12.72
N THR A 26 2.10 -4.47 -13.07
CA THR A 26 0.91 -5.19 -13.53
C THR A 26 1.30 -5.92 -14.81
N PRO A 27 1.26 -7.26 -14.85
CA PRO A 27 1.27 -7.92 -16.13
C PRO A 27 -0.08 -7.58 -16.77
N ILE A 28 -0.07 -6.65 -17.73
CA ILE A 28 -1.14 -6.53 -18.73
C ILE A 28 -1.41 -7.95 -19.21
N ALA A 29 -2.66 -8.38 -19.41
CA ALA A 29 -2.91 -9.74 -19.88
C ALA A 29 -2.27 -9.97 -21.27
N TRP A 30 -1.02 -10.46 -21.30
CA TRP A 30 -0.12 -10.50 -22.46
C TRP A 30 -0.47 -11.59 -23.49
N ALA A 31 -1.50 -12.37 -23.21
CA ALA A 31 -1.79 -13.64 -23.90
C ALA A 31 -2.28 -13.50 -25.36
N ARG A 32 -2.37 -12.28 -25.92
CA ARG A 32 -2.94 -12.04 -27.27
C ARG A 32 -2.23 -10.96 -28.08
N ILE A 33 -0.95 -10.71 -27.81
CA ILE A 33 -0.17 -9.76 -28.59
C ILE A 33 0.43 -10.52 -29.75
N GLU A 34 -0.05 -10.20 -30.95
CA GLU A 34 0.26 -10.93 -32.19
C GLU A 34 1.46 -10.31 -32.93
N ASP A 35 1.70 -9.00 -32.74
CA ASP A 35 2.78 -8.28 -33.42
C ASP A 35 4.16 -8.63 -32.81
N PRO A 36 5.12 -9.14 -33.60
CA PRO A 36 6.41 -9.60 -33.11
C PRO A 36 7.27 -8.48 -32.52
N LEU A 37 7.15 -7.24 -33.01
CA LEU A 37 7.94 -6.11 -32.49
C LEU A 37 7.45 -5.71 -31.09
N VAL A 38 6.13 -5.72 -30.89
CA VAL A 38 5.53 -5.47 -29.56
C VAL A 38 5.95 -6.56 -28.58
N ARG A 39 5.97 -7.83 -29.01
CA ARG A 39 6.44 -8.95 -28.18
C ARG A 39 7.92 -8.86 -27.84
N ALA A 40 8.76 -8.44 -28.79
CA ALA A 40 10.20 -8.25 -28.56
C ALA A 40 10.44 -7.18 -27.49
N ALA A 41 9.82 -6.00 -27.65
CA ALA A 41 9.93 -4.93 -26.65
C ALA A 41 9.45 -5.38 -25.25
N GLN A 42 8.42 -6.22 -25.17
CA GLN A 42 7.97 -6.77 -23.89
C GLN A 42 8.94 -7.76 -23.28
N PHE A 43 9.53 -8.62 -24.10
CA PHE A 43 10.56 -9.54 -23.64
C PHE A 43 11.73 -8.76 -23.05
N ASP A 44 12.20 -7.72 -23.75
CA ASP A 44 13.30 -6.87 -23.29
C ASP A 44 12.95 -6.14 -21.97
N LEU A 45 11.72 -5.66 -21.82
CA LEU A 45 11.22 -5.10 -20.56
C LEU A 45 11.32 -6.12 -19.41
N LEU A 46 10.85 -7.35 -19.63
CA LEU A 46 10.87 -8.43 -18.63
C LEU A 46 12.30 -8.92 -18.32
N MET A 47 13.23 -8.77 -19.26
CA MET A 47 14.64 -9.13 -19.09
C MET A 47 15.45 -8.05 -18.35
N GLY A 48 14.82 -6.95 -17.95
CA GLY A 48 15.47 -5.89 -17.17
C GLY A 48 16.11 -4.79 -18.02
N GLU A 49 15.70 -4.64 -19.29
CA GLU A 49 16.16 -3.57 -20.20
C GLU A 49 15.01 -2.57 -20.51
N PRO A 50 14.38 -1.95 -19.48
CA PRO A 50 13.12 -1.22 -19.61
C PRO A 50 13.21 0.03 -20.48
N PHE A 51 14.36 0.71 -20.48
CA PHE A 51 14.54 1.93 -21.28
C PHE A 51 14.81 1.61 -22.75
N ALA A 52 15.63 0.59 -23.02
CA ALA A 52 15.90 0.14 -24.38
C ALA A 52 14.59 -0.34 -25.05
N ALA A 53 13.85 -1.21 -24.37
CA ALA A 53 12.52 -1.67 -24.78
C ALA A 53 11.56 -0.52 -25.13
N LEU A 54 11.48 0.48 -24.24
CA LEU A 54 10.66 1.68 -24.41
C LEU A 54 11.04 2.44 -25.68
N THR A 55 12.33 2.77 -25.85
CA THR A 55 12.81 3.56 -26.99
C THR A 55 12.65 2.81 -28.32
N GLN A 56 12.85 1.50 -28.31
CA GLN A 56 12.69 0.66 -29.49
C GLN A 56 11.23 0.61 -29.93
N LEU A 57 10.30 0.37 -28.99
CA LEU A 57 8.87 0.35 -29.30
C LEU A 57 8.35 1.71 -29.78
N GLU A 58 8.84 2.80 -29.19
CA GLU A 58 8.53 4.16 -29.61
C GLU A 58 9.01 4.43 -31.05
N ALA A 59 10.22 4.00 -31.39
CA ALA A 59 10.76 4.13 -32.75
C ALA A 59 9.97 3.29 -33.77
N ASP A 60 9.64 2.04 -33.44
CA ASP A 60 8.89 1.15 -34.34
C ASP A 60 7.46 1.67 -34.59
N LEU A 61 6.82 2.27 -33.57
CA LEU A 61 5.55 2.99 -33.71
C LEU A 61 5.68 4.23 -34.60
N ALA A 62 6.69 5.07 -34.35
CA ALA A 62 6.91 6.31 -35.11
C ALA A 62 7.23 6.04 -36.59
N GLN A 63 7.89 4.93 -36.88
CA GLN A 63 8.23 4.49 -38.24
C GLN A 63 7.11 3.70 -38.92
N GLY A 64 5.98 3.46 -38.24
CA GLY A 64 4.84 2.73 -38.79
C GLY A 64 5.14 1.25 -39.08
N ARG A 65 6.09 0.64 -38.38
CA ARG A 65 6.48 -0.78 -38.54
C ARG A 65 5.51 -1.75 -37.86
N ILE A 66 4.73 -1.24 -36.91
CA ILE A 66 3.71 -2.01 -36.20
C ILE A 66 2.41 -1.95 -37.02
N HIS A 67 2.15 -3.02 -37.74
CA HIS A 67 1.01 -3.10 -38.66
C HIS A 67 -0.21 -3.75 -38.00
N HIS A 68 0.00 -4.63 -37.03
CA HIS A 68 -1.09 -5.37 -36.40
C HIS A 68 -1.48 -4.74 -35.07
N ARG A 69 -2.67 -4.14 -35.01
CA ARG A 69 -3.23 -3.50 -33.79
C ARG A 69 -2.27 -2.47 -33.15
N PRO A 70 -1.87 -1.41 -33.87
CA PRO A 70 -0.97 -0.37 -33.35
C PRO A 70 -1.51 0.31 -32.08
N GLU A 71 -2.82 0.34 -31.86
CA GLU A 71 -3.45 0.84 -30.64
C GLU A 71 -3.10 0.01 -29.40
N GLN A 72 -2.89 -1.31 -29.56
CA GLN A 72 -2.41 -2.16 -28.48
C GLN A 72 -0.94 -1.88 -28.17
N ALA A 73 -0.12 -1.63 -29.19
CA ALA A 73 1.27 -1.22 -29.00
C ALA A 73 1.36 0.13 -28.26
N GLN A 74 0.46 1.07 -28.52
CA GLN A 74 0.39 2.33 -27.75
C GLN A 74 0.01 2.11 -26.27
N LEU A 75 -0.90 1.17 -25.96
CA LEU A 75 -1.18 0.78 -24.57
C LEU A 75 0.07 0.23 -23.88
N VAL A 76 0.81 -0.64 -24.56
CA VAL A 76 2.07 -1.21 -24.05
C VAL A 76 3.11 -0.11 -23.84
N LEU A 77 3.25 0.82 -24.78
CA LEU A 77 4.12 1.97 -24.66
C LEU A 77 3.78 2.83 -23.43
N GLY A 78 2.49 3.06 -23.17
CA GLY A 78 2.04 3.73 -21.95
C GLY A 78 2.48 2.99 -20.68
N GLY A 79 2.36 1.65 -20.66
CA GLY A 79 2.84 0.82 -19.55
C GLY A 79 4.36 0.89 -19.36
N MET A 80 5.13 0.88 -20.44
CA MET A 80 6.60 1.03 -20.40
C MET A 80 7.02 2.39 -19.87
N TYR A 81 6.30 3.46 -20.24
CA TYR A 81 6.54 4.78 -19.66
C TYR A 81 6.30 4.79 -18.15
N LEU A 82 5.31 4.05 -17.63
CA LEU A 82 5.12 3.90 -16.18
C LEU A 82 6.25 3.14 -15.50
N ALA A 83 6.69 2.03 -16.10
CA ALA A 83 7.82 1.26 -15.58
C ALA A 83 9.10 2.11 -15.47
N ASN A 84 9.27 3.08 -16.36
CA ASN A 84 10.38 4.05 -16.34
C ASN A 84 10.09 5.32 -15.52
N GLY A 85 9.01 5.37 -14.72
CA GLY A 85 8.65 6.53 -13.88
C GLY A 85 8.12 7.76 -14.64
N ALA A 86 7.91 7.67 -15.95
CA ALA A 86 7.42 8.77 -16.79
C ALA A 86 5.88 8.90 -16.75
N HIS A 87 5.33 9.10 -15.56
CA HIS A 87 3.89 9.10 -15.31
C HIS A 87 3.10 10.11 -16.18
N HIS A 88 3.66 11.29 -16.46
CA HIS A 88 3.01 12.30 -17.30
C HIS A 88 2.88 11.84 -18.76
N LYS A 89 3.91 11.20 -19.33
CA LYS A 89 3.86 10.67 -20.70
C LYS A 89 2.87 9.52 -20.81
N ALA A 90 2.91 8.60 -19.84
CA ALA A 90 1.95 7.51 -19.75
C ALA A 90 0.50 8.01 -19.67
N ALA A 91 0.22 8.96 -18.77
CA ALA A 91 -1.12 9.55 -18.62
C ALA A 91 -1.61 10.20 -19.94
N LYS A 92 -0.73 10.91 -20.67
CA LYS A 92 -1.07 11.50 -21.96
C LYS A 92 -1.45 10.45 -23.00
N ILE A 93 -0.71 9.34 -23.08
CA ILE A 93 -1.00 8.23 -24.00
C ILE A 93 -2.37 7.62 -23.66
N PHE A 94 -2.59 7.28 -22.39
CA PHE A 94 -3.85 6.66 -21.97
C PHE A 94 -5.06 7.58 -22.14
N ALA A 95 -4.92 8.87 -21.84
CA ALA A 95 -5.98 9.85 -22.08
C ALA A 95 -6.30 9.98 -23.58
N THR A 96 -5.27 9.97 -24.44
CA THR A 96 -5.47 10.03 -25.90
C THR A 96 -6.22 8.80 -26.40
N LEU A 97 -5.80 7.60 -25.98
CA LEU A 97 -6.45 6.34 -26.35
C LEU A 97 -7.88 6.25 -25.81
N GLY A 98 -8.11 6.63 -24.55
CA GLY A 98 -9.43 6.59 -23.91
C GLY A 98 -10.47 7.49 -24.60
N ASN A 99 -10.04 8.64 -25.12
CA ASN A 99 -10.89 9.62 -25.82
C ASN A 99 -10.98 9.42 -27.34
N SER A 100 -10.35 8.38 -27.89
CA SER A 100 -10.29 8.13 -29.33
C SER A 100 -11.49 7.34 -29.86
N ASP A 101 -11.52 7.11 -31.17
CA ASP A 101 -12.50 6.22 -31.83
C ASP A 101 -12.05 4.75 -31.87
N GLN A 102 -11.00 4.39 -31.12
CA GLN A 102 -10.49 3.01 -31.03
C GLN A 102 -11.54 2.03 -30.47
N PRO A 103 -11.39 0.71 -30.68
CA PRO A 103 -12.29 -0.29 -30.12
C PRO A 103 -12.55 -0.10 -28.62
N GLN A 104 -13.79 -0.32 -28.18
CA GLN A 104 -14.20 -0.08 -26.79
C GLN A 104 -13.30 -0.78 -25.76
N ALA A 105 -12.85 -2.00 -26.04
CA ALA A 105 -11.94 -2.73 -25.17
C ALA A 105 -10.61 -1.97 -24.94
N VAL A 106 -10.05 -1.37 -25.99
CA VAL A 106 -8.81 -0.58 -25.94
C VAL A 106 -9.04 0.70 -25.14
N ARG A 107 -10.15 1.41 -25.39
CA ARG A 107 -10.50 2.61 -24.64
C ARG A 107 -10.72 2.33 -23.15
N ASN A 108 -11.44 1.26 -22.82
CA ASN A 108 -11.66 0.83 -21.45
C ASN A 108 -10.36 0.51 -20.72
N GLN A 109 -9.46 -0.21 -21.38
CA GLN A 109 -8.13 -0.50 -20.82
C GLN A 109 -7.34 0.80 -20.61
N ALA A 110 -7.37 1.71 -21.57
CA ALA A 110 -6.72 3.02 -21.45
C ALA A 110 -7.29 3.83 -20.27
N TRP A 111 -8.61 3.86 -20.09
CA TRP A 111 -9.25 4.54 -18.95
C TRP A 111 -8.89 3.90 -17.61
N LEU A 112 -8.84 2.57 -17.53
CA LEU A 112 -8.41 1.86 -16.33
C LEU A 112 -6.95 2.18 -15.99
N SER A 113 -6.07 2.13 -16.98
CA SER A 113 -4.66 2.49 -16.81
C SER A 113 -4.47 3.96 -16.43
N LEU A 114 -5.20 4.89 -17.05
CA LEU A 114 -5.17 6.30 -16.68
C LEU A 114 -5.59 6.50 -15.21
N ALA A 115 -6.67 5.85 -14.78
CA ALA A 115 -7.13 5.90 -13.40
C ALA A 115 -6.05 5.38 -12.43
N GLN A 116 -5.38 4.27 -12.75
CA GLN A 116 -4.28 3.74 -11.94
C GLN A 116 -3.13 4.75 -11.79
N VAL A 117 -2.76 5.46 -12.86
CA VAL A 117 -1.73 6.51 -12.83
C VAL A 117 -2.16 7.70 -12.00
N GLN A 118 -3.40 8.15 -12.16
CA GLN A 118 -3.96 9.27 -11.38
C GLN A 118 -4.00 8.93 -9.89
N TYR A 119 -4.39 7.70 -9.55
CA TYR A 119 -4.37 7.21 -8.18
C TYR A 119 -2.95 7.19 -7.58
N GLN A 120 -1.95 6.71 -8.32
CA GLN A 120 -0.54 6.75 -7.87
C GLN A 120 -0.05 8.18 -7.59
N ARG A 121 -0.58 9.17 -8.32
CA ARG A 121 -0.25 10.59 -8.18
C ARG A 121 -1.09 11.32 -7.13
N GLY A 122 -1.98 10.62 -6.42
CA GLY A 122 -2.88 11.20 -5.42
C GLY A 122 -4.09 11.96 -6.00
N GLU A 123 -4.34 11.85 -7.31
CA GLU A 123 -5.41 12.55 -8.02
C GLU A 123 -6.73 11.76 -7.95
N ALA A 124 -7.28 11.59 -6.74
CA ALA A 124 -8.40 10.67 -6.49
C ALA A 124 -9.69 10.99 -7.28
N GLU A 125 -10.06 12.26 -7.39
CA GLU A 125 -11.27 12.68 -8.14
C GLU A 125 -11.11 12.43 -9.64
N ALA A 126 -9.95 12.77 -10.21
CA ALA A 126 -9.64 12.51 -11.61
C ALA A 126 -9.64 11.00 -11.90
N SER A 127 -9.09 10.19 -10.99
CA SER A 127 -9.12 8.74 -11.07
C SER A 127 -10.55 8.19 -11.12
N LEU A 128 -11.45 8.66 -10.24
CA LEU A 128 -12.86 8.25 -10.26
C LEU A 128 -13.56 8.67 -11.56
N ALA A 129 -13.27 9.87 -12.08
CA ALA A 129 -13.81 10.34 -13.35
C ALA A 129 -13.38 9.43 -14.52
N SER A 130 -12.09 9.07 -14.59
CA SER A 130 -11.57 8.13 -15.60
C SER A 130 -12.24 6.76 -15.51
N LEU A 131 -12.43 6.22 -14.29
CA LEU A 131 -13.18 4.96 -14.10
C LEU A 131 -14.65 5.08 -14.54
N GLY A 132 -15.26 6.27 -14.44
CA GLY A 132 -16.62 6.54 -14.91
C GLY A 132 -16.77 6.49 -16.44
N ASN A 133 -15.68 6.61 -17.20
CA ASN A 133 -15.69 6.54 -18.66
C ASN A 133 -15.68 5.10 -19.20
N ILE A 134 -15.39 4.10 -18.36
CA ILE A 134 -15.38 2.69 -18.76
C ILE A 134 -16.82 2.22 -19.01
N ARG A 135 -17.07 1.61 -20.18
CA ARG A 135 -18.41 1.13 -20.60
C ARG A 135 -18.40 -0.36 -20.95
N GLY A 136 -19.49 -1.05 -20.66
CA GLY A 136 -19.62 -2.49 -20.95
C GLY A 136 -18.72 -3.35 -20.06
N GLU A 137 -18.51 -4.61 -20.48
CA GLU A 137 -17.79 -5.59 -19.67
C GLU A 137 -16.27 -5.45 -19.83
N LEU A 138 -15.56 -5.56 -18.70
CA LEU A 138 -14.11 -5.71 -18.67
C LEU A 138 -13.74 -7.21 -18.62
N PRO A 139 -12.57 -7.60 -19.17
CA PRO A 139 -11.99 -8.91 -18.90
C PRO A 139 -11.84 -9.16 -17.39
N SER A 140 -11.90 -10.44 -16.97
CA SER A 140 -11.94 -10.83 -15.55
C SER A 140 -10.91 -10.13 -14.65
N GLN A 141 -9.64 -10.09 -15.07
CA GLN A 141 -8.58 -9.42 -14.30
C GLN A 141 -8.79 -7.90 -14.24
N ALA A 142 -9.06 -7.25 -15.37
CA ALA A 142 -9.32 -5.81 -15.43
C ALA A 142 -10.56 -5.41 -14.61
N GLN A 143 -11.59 -6.26 -14.58
CA GLN A 143 -12.76 -6.07 -13.73
C GLN A 143 -12.42 -6.12 -12.24
N GLN A 144 -11.53 -7.04 -11.83
CA GLN A 144 -11.06 -7.11 -10.44
C GLN A 144 -10.26 -5.87 -10.05
N GLU A 145 -9.35 -5.43 -10.92
CA GLU A 145 -8.56 -4.21 -10.73
C GLU A 145 -9.45 -2.96 -10.65
N TYR A 146 -10.44 -2.86 -11.55
CA TYR A 146 -11.44 -1.79 -11.56
C TYR A 146 -12.18 -1.72 -10.22
N LEU A 147 -12.75 -2.85 -9.75
CA LEU A 147 -13.53 -2.89 -8.52
C LEU A 147 -12.67 -2.57 -7.30
N LEU A 148 -11.45 -3.13 -7.25
CA LEU A 148 -10.52 -2.87 -6.16
C LEU A 148 -10.13 -1.39 -6.11
N LEU A 149 -9.69 -0.81 -7.23
CA LEU A 149 -9.29 0.60 -7.32
C LEU A 149 -10.46 1.54 -6.98
N LYS A 150 -11.66 1.27 -7.50
CA LYS A 150 -12.85 2.06 -7.20
C LYS A 150 -13.20 2.04 -5.71
N ALA A 151 -13.15 0.87 -5.09
CA ALA A 151 -13.37 0.75 -3.64
C ALA A 151 -12.31 1.51 -2.83
N MET A 152 -11.04 1.41 -3.23
CA MET A 152 -9.93 2.13 -2.59
C MET A 152 -10.13 3.66 -2.65
N LEU A 153 -10.54 4.18 -3.81
CA LEU A 153 -10.84 5.60 -4.00
C LEU A 153 -12.04 6.04 -3.14
N HIS A 154 -13.11 5.25 -3.08
CA HIS A 154 -14.23 5.55 -2.20
C HIS A 154 -13.84 5.49 -0.72
N MET A 155 -13.00 4.55 -0.30
CA MET A 155 -12.48 4.52 1.09
C MET A 155 -11.66 5.77 1.42
N GLN A 156 -10.87 6.29 0.49
CA GLN A 156 -10.12 7.54 0.66
C GLN A 156 -11.05 8.75 0.85
N GLN A 157 -12.22 8.75 0.21
CA GLN A 157 -13.26 9.78 0.35
C GLN A 157 -14.26 9.49 1.49
N GLU A 158 -13.93 8.58 2.41
CA GLU A 158 -14.79 8.13 3.52
C GLU A 158 -16.13 7.51 3.09
N GLY A 159 -16.29 7.18 1.81
CA GLY A 159 -17.44 6.54 1.19
C GLY A 159 -17.50 5.03 1.43
N PHE A 160 -17.43 4.58 2.69
CA PHE A 160 -17.29 3.15 3.04
C PHE A 160 -18.43 2.28 2.55
N ALA A 161 -19.67 2.77 2.52
CA ALA A 161 -20.82 2.02 2.01
C ALA A 161 -20.68 1.66 0.52
N LYS A 162 -20.15 2.57 -0.30
CA LYS A 162 -19.87 2.30 -1.73
C LYS A 162 -18.74 1.28 -1.87
N ALA A 163 -17.66 1.47 -1.10
CA ALA A 163 -16.53 0.56 -1.09
C ALA A 163 -16.94 -0.87 -0.70
N VAL A 164 -17.77 -1.04 0.33
CA VAL A 164 -18.28 -2.36 0.74
C VAL A 164 -19.06 -3.02 -0.40
N ASN A 165 -19.91 -2.29 -1.11
CA ASN A 165 -20.64 -2.83 -2.27
C ASN A 165 -19.68 -3.31 -3.36
N GLU A 166 -18.67 -2.53 -3.71
CA GLU A 166 -17.67 -2.86 -4.73
C GLU A 166 -16.80 -4.07 -4.33
N LEU A 167 -16.42 -4.16 -3.05
CA LEU A 167 -15.61 -5.24 -2.52
C LEU A 167 -16.40 -6.55 -2.38
N ARG A 168 -17.70 -6.47 -2.04
CA ARG A 168 -18.59 -7.64 -2.07
C ARG A 168 -18.81 -8.12 -3.51
N GLN A 169 -18.87 -7.23 -4.50
CA GLN A 169 -18.88 -7.61 -5.91
C GLN A 169 -17.58 -8.31 -6.32
N LEU A 170 -16.42 -7.78 -5.89
CA LEU A 170 -15.10 -8.38 -6.14
C LEU A 170 -14.99 -9.79 -5.56
N GLY A 171 -15.59 -10.04 -4.39
CA GLY A 171 -15.59 -11.34 -3.72
C GLY A 171 -16.55 -12.39 -4.29
N LYS A 172 -17.37 -12.07 -5.30
CA LYS A 172 -18.30 -13.04 -5.90
C LYS A 172 -17.55 -14.21 -6.52
N LYS A 173 -17.97 -15.44 -6.21
CA LYS A 173 -17.31 -16.69 -6.67
C LYS A 173 -17.10 -16.73 -8.18
N SER A 174 -18.04 -16.21 -8.97
CA SER A 174 -17.93 -16.15 -10.44
C SER A 174 -16.72 -15.35 -10.93
N LEU A 175 -16.27 -14.35 -10.17
CA LEU A 175 -15.11 -13.53 -10.53
C LEU A 175 -13.81 -14.12 -9.95
N VAL A 176 -13.87 -14.69 -8.74
CA VAL A 176 -12.70 -15.26 -8.05
C VAL A 176 -12.27 -16.62 -8.65
N GLN A 177 -13.21 -17.48 -9.04
CA GLN A 177 -12.89 -18.82 -9.55
C GLN A 177 -12.29 -18.81 -10.96
N GLN A 178 -12.53 -17.77 -11.76
CA GLN A 178 -12.01 -17.67 -13.12
C GLN A 178 -10.47 -17.59 -13.19
N LEU A 179 -9.79 -17.24 -12.10
CA LEU A 179 -8.33 -17.07 -12.05
C LEU A 179 -7.67 -17.85 -10.88
N SER A 180 -8.40 -18.81 -10.27
CA SER A 180 -8.09 -19.56 -9.03
C SER A 180 -8.49 -18.87 -7.72
N GLU A 181 -8.85 -19.67 -6.71
CA GLU A 181 -9.11 -19.23 -5.32
C GLU A 181 -7.93 -18.50 -4.67
N LYS A 182 -6.74 -18.51 -5.31
CA LYS A 182 -5.52 -17.82 -4.90
C LYS A 182 -5.33 -16.45 -5.57
N SER A 183 -6.34 -15.87 -6.23
CA SER A 183 -6.23 -14.52 -6.81
C SER A 183 -5.80 -13.51 -5.73
N ILE A 184 -4.64 -12.88 -5.94
CA ILE A 184 -4.08 -11.86 -5.05
C ILE A 184 -5.09 -10.71 -4.86
N TRP A 185 -5.85 -10.35 -5.91
CA TRP A 185 -6.86 -9.28 -5.86
C TRP A 185 -8.03 -9.63 -4.96
N ALA A 186 -8.45 -10.89 -4.94
CA ALA A 186 -9.48 -11.35 -4.02
C ALA A 186 -8.99 -11.24 -2.56
N THR A 187 -7.72 -11.55 -2.29
CA THR A 187 -7.12 -11.42 -0.95
C THR A 187 -7.01 -9.96 -0.50
N TYR A 188 -6.55 -9.05 -1.37
CA TYR A 188 -6.60 -7.61 -1.11
C TYR A 188 -8.03 -7.11 -0.90
N GLY A 189 -8.97 -7.59 -1.72
CA GLY A 189 -10.39 -7.29 -1.62
C GLY A 189 -10.98 -7.68 -0.27
N ARG A 190 -10.67 -8.89 0.24
CA ARG A 190 -11.09 -9.36 1.57
C ARG A 190 -10.52 -8.49 2.69
N PHE A 191 -9.24 -8.14 2.62
CA PHE A 191 -8.62 -7.23 3.58
C PHE A 191 -9.34 -5.87 3.59
N ASN A 192 -9.48 -5.25 2.42
CA ASN A 192 -10.13 -3.94 2.28
C ASN A 192 -11.59 -3.99 2.72
N LEU A 193 -12.30 -5.09 2.46
CA LEU A 193 -13.70 -5.29 2.89
C LEU A 193 -13.78 -5.29 4.42
N GLY A 194 -12.90 -6.04 5.08
CA GLY A 194 -12.85 -6.07 6.54
C GLY A 194 -12.59 -4.68 7.15
N VAL A 195 -11.68 -3.91 6.56
CA VAL A 195 -11.40 -2.53 6.99
C VAL A 195 -12.59 -1.59 6.73
N ALA A 196 -13.23 -1.69 5.56
CA ALA A 196 -14.38 -0.85 5.22
C ALA A 196 -15.57 -1.13 6.15
N LEU A 197 -15.83 -2.39 6.49
CA LEU A 197 -16.88 -2.79 7.43
C LEU A 197 -16.63 -2.24 8.84
N PHE A 198 -15.39 -2.24 9.32
CA PHE A 198 -15.05 -1.58 10.59
C PHE A 198 -15.41 -0.10 10.59
N ARG A 199 -15.13 0.60 9.49
CA ARG A 199 -15.42 2.04 9.36
C ARG A 199 -16.90 2.33 9.20
N GLN A 200 -17.66 1.38 8.64
CA GLN A 200 -19.12 1.45 8.52
C GLN A 200 -19.85 1.11 9.84
N GLY A 201 -19.16 0.56 10.83
CA GLY A 201 -19.75 0.12 12.10
C GLY A 201 -20.18 -1.35 12.12
N GLU A 202 -19.98 -2.09 11.03
CA GLU A 202 -20.20 -3.55 10.94
C GLU A 202 -19.00 -4.32 11.53
N GLU A 203 -18.69 -4.02 12.79
CA GLU A 203 -17.45 -4.43 13.46
C GLU A 203 -17.29 -5.96 13.57
N GLU A 204 -18.38 -6.67 13.80
CA GLU A 204 -18.38 -8.13 13.93
C GLU A 204 -18.02 -8.84 12.63
N GLU A 205 -18.59 -8.40 11.50
CA GLU A 205 -18.31 -8.98 10.20
C GLU A 205 -16.89 -8.64 9.74
N GLY A 206 -16.50 -7.37 9.87
CA GLY A 206 -15.17 -6.91 9.53
C GLY A 206 -14.08 -7.66 10.31
N ARG A 207 -14.34 -7.92 11.60
CA ARG A 207 -13.43 -8.71 12.45
C ARG A 207 -13.30 -10.14 11.96
N LYS A 208 -14.40 -10.84 11.66
CA LYS A 208 -14.36 -12.23 11.18
C LYS A 208 -13.52 -12.35 9.92
N LEU A 209 -13.74 -11.48 8.93
CA LEU A 209 -12.99 -11.47 7.67
C LEU A 209 -11.49 -11.26 7.87
N LEU A 210 -11.11 -10.31 8.73
CA LEU A 210 -9.71 -10.05 9.02
C LEU A 210 -9.06 -11.16 9.84
N GLN A 211 -9.82 -11.83 10.72
CA GLN A 211 -9.32 -12.96 11.49
C GLN A 211 -9.05 -14.16 10.58
N GLU A 212 -9.99 -14.50 9.68
CA GLU A 212 -9.81 -15.54 8.67
C GLU A 212 -8.57 -15.28 7.81
N LEU A 213 -8.40 -14.03 7.34
CA LEU A 213 -7.22 -13.63 6.58
C LEU A 213 -5.94 -13.72 7.42
N GLY A 214 -5.99 -13.31 8.69
CA GLY A 214 -4.88 -13.36 9.65
C GLY A 214 -4.40 -14.77 10.00
N ASP A 215 -5.25 -15.78 9.79
CA ASP A 215 -5.00 -17.20 10.10
C ASP A 215 -4.72 -18.05 8.84
N THR A 216 -4.85 -17.48 7.65
CA THR A 216 -4.64 -18.20 6.38
C THR A 216 -3.15 -18.57 6.17
N PRO A 217 -2.83 -19.82 5.77
CA PRO A 217 -1.48 -20.19 5.34
C PRO A 217 -1.01 -19.33 4.16
N ALA A 218 0.23 -18.86 4.20
CA ALA A 218 0.73 -17.87 3.26
C ALA A 218 1.93 -18.41 2.45
N ASP A 219 1.65 -18.72 1.19
CA ASP A 219 2.62 -19.30 0.25
C ASP A 219 3.52 -18.23 -0.41
N SER A 220 3.11 -16.95 -0.40
CA SER A 220 3.84 -15.83 -1.00
C SER A 220 4.12 -14.71 0.01
N GLU A 221 5.10 -13.86 -0.28
CA GLU A 221 5.45 -12.74 0.61
C GLU A 221 4.32 -11.70 0.70
N GLU A 222 3.59 -11.49 -0.39
CA GLU A 222 2.43 -10.59 -0.47
C GLU A 222 1.32 -11.08 0.46
N ILE A 223 1.00 -12.38 0.45
CA ILE A 223 -0.03 -12.95 1.34
C ILE A 223 0.42 -12.84 2.79
N ARG A 224 1.71 -13.08 3.09
CA ARG A 224 2.24 -12.89 4.44
C ARG A 224 2.12 -11.44 4.91
N ALA A 225 2.41 -10.48 4.04
CA ALA A 225 2.26 -9.05 4.35
C ALA A 225 0.79 -8.67 4.61
N LEU A 226 -0.15 -9.21 3.84
CA LEU A 226 -1.59 -9.02 4.05
C LEU A 226 -2.07 -9.65 5.36
N ARG A 227 -1.59 -10.84 5.69
CA ARG A 227 -1.86 -11.51 6.97
C ARG A 227 -1.36 -10.68 8.15
N ASP A 228 -0.14 -10.19 8.07
CA ASP A 228 0.45 -9.29 9.08
C ASP A 228 -0.39 -8.01 9.22
N LYS A 229 -0.83 -7.43 8.10
CA LYS A 229 -1.67 -6.23 8.09
C LYS A 229 -3.05 -6.47 8.71
N ALA A 230 -3.65 -7.63 8.48
CA ALA A 230 -4.91 -8.04 9.10
C ALA A 230 -4.76 -8.19 10.62
N ASN A 231 -3.75 -8.94 11.07
CA ASN A 231 -3.44 -9.10 12.48
C ASN A 231 -3.13 -7.75 13.14
N LEU A 232 -2.36 -6.88 12.49
CA LEU A 232 -2.03 -5.55 13.01
C LEU A 232 -3.29 -4.66 13.14
N THR A 233 -4.19 -4.70 12.16
CA THR A 233 -5.47 -3.98 12.20
C THR A 233 -6.32 -4.44 13.40
N LEU A 234 -6.45 -5.75 13.59
CA LEU A 234 -7.17 -6.33 14.73
C LEU A 234 -6.52 -5.96 16.07
N ALA A 235 -5.19 -6.01 16.13
CA ALA A 235 -4.44 -5.68 17.33
C ALA A 235 -4.69 -4.23 17.76
N PHE A 236 -4.57 -3.26 16.85
CA PHE A 236 -4.84 -1.85 17.15
C PHE A 236 -6.32 -1.58 17.43
N HIS A 237 -7.22 -2.29 16.77
CA HIS A 237 -8.64 -2.22 17.06
C HIS A 237 -8.92 -2.60 18.53
N PHE A 238 -8.43 -3.76 18.99
CA PHE A 238 -8.61 -4.18 20.39
C PHE A 238 -7.89 -3.27 21.38
N LEU A 239 -6.71 -2.76 21.03
CA LEU A 239 -5.99 -1.81 21.87
C LEU A 239 -6.79 -0.51 22.05
N GLY A 240 -7.40 0.01 20.98
CA GLY A 240 -8.27 1.20 21.01
C GLY A 240 -9.56 1.00 21.83
N LYS A 241 -10.05 -0.23 21.94
CA LYS A 241 -11.19 -0.60 22.81
C LYS A 241 -10.76 -0.90 24.25
N ASN A 242 -9.53 -0.57 24.65
CA ASN A 242 -8.96 -0.87 25.96
C ASN A 242 -8.97 -2.38 26.30
N GLN A 243 -8.72 -3.24 25.31
CA GLN A 243 -8.63 -4.71 25.45
C GLN A 243 -7.20 -5.20 25.15
N PRO A 244 -6.20 -4.84 25.98
CA PRO A 244 -4.80 -5.13 25.70
C PRO A 244 -4.47 -6.62 25.64
N GLU A 245 -5.20 -7.48 26.35
CA GLU A 245 -5.07 -8.94 26.30
C GLU A 245 -5.33 -9.47 24.89
N LYS A 246 -6.46 -9.05 24.29
CA LYS A 246 -6.82 -9.47 22.94
C LYS A 246 -5.87 -8.86 21.92
N ALA A 247 -5.52 -7.58 22.09
CA ALA A 247 -4.55 -6.92 21.21
C ALA A 247 -3.22 -7.67 21.15
N GLN A 248 -2.72 -8.12 22.30
CA GLN A 248 -1.49 -8.91 22.41
C GLN A 248 -1.54 -10.18 21.56
N GLN A 249 -2.67 -10.91 21.56
CA GLN A 249 -2.84 -12.15 20.78
C GLN A 249 -2.65 -11.94 19.27
N TYR A 250 -3.00 -10.76 18.76
CA TYR A 250 -2.82 -10.43 17.35
C TYR A 250 -1.43 -9.83 17.05
N PHE A 251 -0.89 -9.00 17.94
CA PHE A 251 0.47 -8.47 17.76
C PHE A 251 1.52 -9.58 17.65
N VAL A 252 1.41 -10.64 18.46
CA VAL A 252 2.36 -11.76 18.43
C VAL A 252 2.28 -12.62 17.16
N LYS A 253 1.15 -12.58 16.42
CA LYS A 253 1.00 -13.25 15.12
C LYS A 253 1.71 -12.50 13.99
N THR A 254 2.05 -11.23 14.20
CA THR A 254 2.72 -10.40 13.18
C THR A 254 4.22 -10.72 13.16
N ARG A 255 4.80 -10.87 11.96
CA ARG A 255 6.21 -11.21 11.83
C ARG A 255 7.15 -10.14 12.40
N LEU A 256 8.28 -10.59 12.96
CA LEU A 256 9.34 -9.71 13.48
C LEU A 256 10.11 -8.97 12.38
N GLN A 257 10.01 -9.44 11.13
CA GLN A 257 10.61 -8.80 9.95
C GLN A 257 9.54 -8.60 8.90
N GLY A 258 9.66 -7.50 8.15
CA GLY A 258 8.71 -7.09 7.11
C GLY A 258 8.08 -5.73 7.38
N PRO A 259 7.28 -5.21 6.43
CA PRO A 259 6.81 -3.82 6.43
C PRO A 259 5.98 -3.42 7.66
N MET A 260 5.29 -4.38 8.29
CA MET A 260 4.41 -4.13 9.45
C MET A 260 5.13 -4.28 10.79
N SER A 261 6.38 -4.76 10.79
CA SER A 261 7.04 -5.23 12.01
C SER A 261 7.36 -4.11 13.01
N SER A 262 7.71 -2.90 12.57
CA SER A 262 8.02 -1.78 13.48
C SER A 262 6.78 -1.36 14.27
N ARG A 263 5.65 -1.21 13.56
CA ARG A 263 4.35 -0.90 14.17
C ARG A 263 3.87 -2.01 15.09
N ALA A 264 4.10 -3.27 14.73
CA ALA A 264 3.76 -4.41 15.57
C ALA A 264 4.57 -4.43 16.87
N LEU A 265 5.88 -4.19 16.82
CA LEU A 265 6.73 -4.09 18.03
C LEU A 265 6.30 -2.93 18.92
N LEU A 266 6.04 -1.76 18.34
CA LEU A 266 5.55 -0.60 19.08
C LEU A 266 4.22 -0.92 19.78
N GLY A 267 3.26 -1.47 19.03
CA GLY A 267 1.94 -1.83 19.52
C GLY A 267 1.96 -2.93 20.58
N LEU A 268 2.80 -3.95 20.42
CA LEU A 268 2.99 -5.01 21.42
C LEU A 268 3.51 -4.45 22.74
N GLY A 269 4.50 -3.56 22.68
CA GLY A 269 4.99 -2.87 23.89
C GLY A 269 3.91 -1.99 24.52
N ARG A 270 3.09 -1.29 23.72
CA ARG A 270 1.93 -0.52 24.22
C ARG A 270 0.90 -1.42 24.91
N ALA A 271 0.61 -2.59 24.36
CA ALA A 271 -0.30 -3.57 24.97
C ALA A 271 0.23 -4.06 26.33
N TYR A 272 1.53 -4.35 26.46
CA TYR A 272 2.13 -4.67 27.76
C TYR A 272 2.10 -3.49 28.74
N ALA A 273 2.42 -2.28 28.28
CA ALA A 273 2.45 -1.09 29.11
C ALA A 273 1.05 -0.68 29.61
N ALA A 274 0.00 -0.88 28.80
CA ALA A 274 -1.39 -0.67 29.20
C ALA A 274 -1.84 -1.59 30.34
N LYS A 275 -1.13 -2.71 30.53
CA LYS A 275 -1.31 -3.67 31.64
C LYS A 275 -0.31 -3.44 32.79
N GLU A 276 0.37 -2.30 32.80
CA GLU A 276 1.43 -1.95 33.76
C GLU A 276 2.63 -2.92 33.75
N MET A 277 2.75 -3.77 32.73
CA MET A 277 3.85 -4.72 32.57
C MET A 277 5.06 -4.06 31.91
N HIS A 278 5.56 -2.97 32.49
CA HIS A 278 6.62 -2.14 31.90
C HIS A 278 7.91 -2.92 31.58
N LYS A 279 8.29 -3.89 32.42
CA LYS A 279 9.44 -4.78 32.15
C LYS A 279 9.24 -5.62 30.88
N LYS A 280 8.02 -6.09 30.60
CA LYS A 280 7.70 -6.82 29.36
C LYS A 280 7.61 -5.88 28.17
N ALA A 281 7.07 -4.67 28.35
CA ALA A 281 6.97 -3.66 27.31
C ALA A 281 8.35 -3.24 26.75
N LEU A 282 9.37 -3.22 27.61
CA LEU A 282 10.75 -2.95 27.19
C LEU A 282 11.30 -3.95 26.18
N VAL A 283 10.87 -5.21 26.19
CA VAL A 283 11.41 -6.25 25.28
C VAL A 283 11.21 -5.90 23.80
N PRO A 284 9.97 -5.69 23.30
CA PRO A 284 9.77 -5.28 21.91
C PRO A 284 10.25 -3.86 21.61
N TRP A 285 10.16 -2.93 22.57
CA TRP A 285 10.62 -1.55 22.35
C TRP A 285 12.14 -1.43 22.23
N LEU A 286 12.91 -2.16 23.03
CA LEU A 286 14.38 -2.21 22.89
C LEU A 286 14.83 -2.87 21.58
N LYS A 287 14.01 -3.78 21.02
CA LYS A 287 14.24 -4.33 19.68
C LYS A 287 13.93 -3.29 18.59
N LEU A 288 12.86 -2.51 18.79
CA LEU A 288 12.39 -1.47 17.86
C LEU A 288 13.38 -0.31 17.73
N VAL A 289 13.87 0.25 18.84
CA VAL A 289 14.75 1.45 18.85
C VAL A 289 16.13 1.25 18.22
N LYS A 290 16.47 0.01 17.86
CA LYS A 290 17.68 -0.35 17.12
C LYS A 290 17.52 -0.21 15.60
N ARG A 291 16.32 0.07 15.11
CA ARG A 291 16.03 0.31 13.69
C ARG A 291 16.30 1.76 13.31
N ASP A 292 16.12 2.04 12.02
CA ASP A 292 16.25 3.37 11.42
C ASP A 292 15.33 4.38 12.12
N ALA A 293 15.87 5.54 12.50
CA ALA A 293 15.13 6.56 13.25
C ALA A 293 14.24 7.44 12.36
N SER A 294 14.32 7.30 11.04
CA SER A 294 13.37 7.87 10.09
C SER A 294 11.98 7.20 10.15
N ASP A 295 11.88 5.97 10.68
CA ASP A 295 10.61 5.28 10.92
C ASP A 295 9.86 5.91 12.12
N PRO A 296 8.65 6.46 11.94
CA PRO A 296 7.90 7.07 13.04
C PRO A 296 7.63 6.14 14.23
N ALA A 297 7.48 4.83 13.99
CA ALA A 297 7.29 3.89 15.09
C ALA A 297 8.55 3.77 15.96
N VAL A 298 9.73 3.91 15.36
CA VAL A 298 11.01 3.93 16.06
C VAL A 298 11.15 5.18 16.91
N GLN A 299 10.75 6.33 16.38
CA GLN A 299 10.71 7.60 17.11
C GLN A 299 9.82 7.53 18.36
N ASP A 300 8.60 6.98 18.21
CA ASP A 300 7.72 6.70 19.35
C ASP A 300 8.37 5.73 20.36
N GLY A 301 9.09 4.71 19.86
CA GLY A 301 9.84 3.76 20.67
C GLY A 301 10.95 4.42 21.49
N LEU A 302 11.67 5.38 20.91
CA LEU A 302 12.77 6.11 21.55
C LEU A 302 12.30 6.91 22.76
N LEU A 303 11.03 7.33 22.77
CA LEU A 303 10.40 7.98 23.94
C LEU A 303 9.78 6.95 24.90
N ALA A 304 9.25 5.84 24.37
CA ALA A 304 8.59 4.82 25.17
C ALA A 304 9.56 4.02 26.07
N VAL A 305 10.78 3.74 25.59
CA VAL A 305 11.82 3.04 26.35
C VAL A 305 12.21 3.78 27.65
N PRO A 306 12.68 5.04 27.60
CA PRO A 306 13.05 5.76 28.82
C PRO A 306 11.86 6.01 29.74
N PHE A 307 10.66 6.22 29.19
CA PHE A 307 9.44 6.28 29.99
C PHE A 307 9.19 4.99 30.78
N ALA A 308 9.35 3.83 30.16
CA ALA A 308 9.17 2.53 30.81
C ALA A 308 10.22 2.28 31.90
N PHE A 309 11.48 2.68 31.70
CA PHE A 309 12.49 2.64 32.76
C PHE A 309 12.14 3.54 33.93
N GLY A 310 11.61 4.74 33.67
CA GLY A 310 11.13 5.64 34.72
C GLY A 310 9.98 5.04 35.53
N LYS A 311 9.06 4.32 34.88
CA LYS A 311 7.97 3.57 35.55
C LYS A 311 8.47 2.38 36.38
N LEU A 312 9.68 1.90 36.13
CA LEU A 312 10.35 0.86 36.90
C LEU A 312 11.32 1.45 37.94
N GLU A 313 11.29 2.77 38.16
CA GLU A 313 12.19 3.51 39.06
C GLU A 313 13.69 3.37 38.70
N ALA A 314 13.98 2.94 37.48
CA ALA A 314 15.33 2.81 36.93
C ALA A 314 15.78 4.15 36.32
N TYR A 315 15.85 5.19 37.17
CA TYR A 315 16.03 6.58 36.73
C TYR A 315 17.34 6.84 35.99
N LYS A 316 18.43 6.15 36.36
CA LYS A 316 19.71 6.26 35.65
C LYS A 316 19.57 5.80 34.20
N GLN A 317 18.99 4.62 33.98
CA GLN A 317 18.72 4.10 32.64
C GLN A 317 17.73 4.99 31.89
N ALA A 318 16.68 5.48 32.56
CA ALA A 318 15.72 6.40 31.94
C ALA A 318 16.41 7.66 31.40
N LEU A 319 17.30 8.28 32.19
CA LEU A 319 18.08 9.44 31.76
C LEU A 319 19.00 9.12 30.58
N GLU A 320 19.75 8.01 30.65
CA GLU A 320 20.63 7.56 29.57
C GLU A 320 19.87 7.38 28.26
N TYR A 321 18.70 6.73 28.28
CA TYR A 321 17.88 6.53 27.08
C TYR A 321 17.22 7.83 26.58
N TYR A 322 16.84 8.75 27.47
CA TYR A 322 16.36 10.08 27.03
C TYR A 322 17.46 10.88 26.32
N GLN A 323 18.70 10.82 26.82
CA GLN A 323 19.84 11.45 26.16
C GLN A 323 20.10 10.83 24.78
N GLN A 324 20.07 9.49 24.66
CA GLN A 324 20.20 8.82 23.38
C GLN A 324 19.08 9.20 22.40
N ALA A 325 17.83 9.30 22.87
CA ALA A 325 16.70 9.74 22.06
C ALA A 325 16.91 11.18 21.55
N LEU A 326 17.37 12.09 22.41
CA LEU A 326 17.67 13.47 22.04
C LEU A 326 18.74 13.55 20.94
N GLU A 327 19.84 12.81 21.08
CA GLU A 327 20.90 12.79 20.06
C GLU A 327 20.42 12.23 18.72
N LYS A 328 19.62 11.16 18.74
CA LYS A 328 19.01 10.63 17.51
C LYS A 328 18.07 11.65 16.86
N PHE A 329 17.20 12.31 17.61
CA PHE A 329 16.29 13.31 17.04
C PHE A 329 17.03 14.51 16.46
N LYS A 330 18.13 14.95 17.07
CA LYS A 330 18.99 16.00 16.48
C LYS A 330 19.57 15.57 15.14
N ALA A 331 20.08 14.34 15.05
CA ALA A 331 20.63 13.81 13.80
C ALA A 331 19.56 13.71 12.70
N GLU A 332 18.36 13.22 13.02
CA GLU A 332 17.24 13.14 12.07
C GLU A 332 16.78 14.53 11.60
N MET A 333 16.66 15.51 12.49
CA MET A 333 16.31 16.89 12.11
C MET A 333 17.34 17.50 11.15
N GLU A 334 18.63 17.21 11.36
CA GLU A 334 19.69 17.68 10.46
C GLU A 334 19.63 16.99 9.10
N GLN A 335 19.33 15.69 9.04
CA GLN A 335 19.10 15.00 7.76
C GLN A 335 17.91 15.58 7.00
N VAL A 336 16.80 15.86 7.68
CA VAL A 336 15.63 16.51 7.06
C VAL A 336 16.00 17.89 6.52
N ARG A 337 16.75 18.71 7.28
CA ARG A 337 17.23 20.02 6.82
C ARG A 337 18.07 19.92 5.54
N GLN A 338 18.99 18.95 5.48
CA GLN A 338 19.82 18.72 4.31
C GLN A 338 18.99 18.27 3.09
N ALA A 339 17.99 17.40 3.31
CA ALA A 339 17.07 16.98 2.26
C ALA A 339 16.25 18.16 1.70
N GLU A 340 15.74 19.04 2.57
CA GLU A 340 15.03 20.26 2.16
C GLU A 340 15.93 21.19 1.34
N GLU A 341 17.18 21.40 1.75
CA GLU A 341 18.14 22.23 1.02
C GLU A 341 18.46 21.66 -0.37
N ALA A 342 18.68 20.34 -0.47
CA ALA A 342 18.94 19.69 -1.76
C ALA A 342 17.75 19.84 -2.72
N VAL A 343 16.53 19.55 -2.24
CA VAL A 343 15.30 19.69 -3.05
C VAL A 343 15.12 21.13 -3.52
N ASN A 344 15.32 22.12 -2.64
CA ASN A 344 15.21 23.55 -2.99
C ASN A 344 16.27 24.02 -3.98
N SER A 345 17.46 23.41 -3.97
CA SER A 345 18.55 23.73 -4.90
C SER A 345 18.43 23.05 -6.27
N GLY A 346 17.43 22.17 -6.47
CA GLY A 346 17.28 21.39 -7.69
C GLY A 346 18.31 20.26 -7.85
N ALA A 347 19.10 19.97 -6.82
CA ALA A 347 19.99 18.83 -6.80
C ALA A 347 19.18 17.56 -6.50
N LEU A 348 19.24 16.57 -7.39
CA LEU A 348 18.84 15.21 -7.05
C LEU A 348 19.83 14.68 -6.00
N MET A 349 19.33 14.30 -4.83
CA MET A 349 20.15 13.58 -3.86
C MET A 349 20.46 12.20 -4.45
N ASP A 350 21.71 11.99 -4.86
CA ASP A 350 22.25 10.64 -5.00
C ASP A 350 22.29 10.01 -3.60
N ARG A 351 21.65 8.83 -3.49
CA ARG A 351 21.48 8.09 -2.23
C ARG A 351 22.78 7.59 -1.63
#